data_AF-A0A4R4ZLK0-F1
#
_entry.id   AF-A0A4R4ZLK0-F1
#
_cell.length_a   1.000
_cell.length_b   1.000
_cell.length_c   1.000
_cell.angle_alpha   90.00
_cell.angle_beta   90.00
_cell.angle_gamma   90.00
#
_symmetry.space_group_name_H-M   'P 1'
#
loop_
_entity.id
_entity.type
_entity.pdbx_description
1 polymer ?
#
loop_
_entity_poly.entity_id
_entity_poly.type
_entity_poly.pdbx_seq_one_letter_code
_entity_poly.pdbx_strand_id
1 'polypeptide(L)'
;MNAIAIVRPDETWPAQFEKTAQMVWKVLGELAQRIDHIGSTSVPGLPAKDILDMQVTVAAESELDAAAERMVAANWDFRPGAQRDHPVPGLPEDEHQWVKRLVVEPMYRRRVNLHIRVAGRANQRYALLFRDYLRSHPDTAQAYGEFKRRAAALPFDNVGDYADLKDPVCDLIYLPAEEWAARAGWAV
;
A
#
# COMPACT_ATOMS: atom_id res chain seq x y z
N MET A 1 22.46 7.32 -7.81
CA MET A 1 21.18 6.71 -8.25
C MET A 1 20.93 5.47 -7.41
N ASN A 2 19.89 5.46 -6.58
CA ASN A 2 19.48 4.21 -5.92
C ASN A 2 18.64 3.42 -6.93
N ALA A 3 19.23 2.37 -7.50
CA ALA A 3 18.55 1.52 -8.47
C ALA A 3 17.27 0.92 -7.85
N ILE A 4 16.18 0.93 -8.61
CA ILE A 4 14.93 0.30 -8.21
C ILE A 4 15.06 -1.20 -8.47
N ALA A 5 15.25 -1.99 -7.42
CA ALA A 5 15.35 -3.43 -7.54
C ALA A 5 13.97 -4.09 -7.42
N ILE A 6 13.56 -4.80 -8.49
CA ILE A 6 12.41 -5.72 -8.46
C ILE A 6 12.94 -7.13 -8.28
N VAL A 7 12.59 -7.76 -7.16
CA VAL A 7 13.03 -9.12 -6.80
C VAL A 7 11.97 -10.15 -7.17
N ARG A 8 12.39 -11.42 -7.18
CA ARG A 8 11.47 -12.56 -7.30
C ARG A 8 10.52 -12.58 -6.09
N PRO A 9 9.30 -13.14 -6.25
CA PRO A 9 8.40 -13.34 -5.13
C PRO A 9 9.08 -14.13 -4.00
N ASP A 10 8.91 -13.67 -2.77
CA ASP A 10 9.45 -14.33 -1.58
C ASP A 10 8.28 -14.89 -0.75
N GLU A 11 8.25 -16.21 -0.60
CA GLU A 11 7.21 -16.93 0.16
C GLU A 11 7.21 -16.59 1.66
N THR A 12 8.27 -15.95 2.17
CA THR A 12 8.36 -15.51 3.55
C THR A 12 7.71 -14.15 3.81
N TRP A 13 7.35 -13.37 2.78
CA TRP A 13 6.72 -12.06 2.96
C TRP A 13 5.45 -12.07 3.83
N PRO A 14 4.52 -13.05 3.70
CA PRO A 14 3.37 -13.14 4.60
C PRO A 14 3.77 -13.30 6.07
N ALA A 15 4.75 -14.16 6.37
CA ALA A 15 5.23 -14.35 7.75
C ALA A 15 5.93 -13.10 8.30
N GLN A 16 6.67 -12.38 7.46
CA GLN A 16 7.28 -11.10 7.83
C GLN A 16 6.20 -10.04 8.11
N PHE A 17 5.16 -9.97 7.27
CA PHE A 17 4.00 -9.10 7.50
C PHE A 17 3.34 -9.40 8.85
N GLU A 18 3.02 -10.67 9.13
CA GLU A 18 2.34 -11.06 10.38
C GLU A 18 3.14 -10.64 11.61
N LYS A 19 4.45 -10.84 11.58
CA LYS A 19 5.36 -10.41 12.66
C LYS A 19 5.30 -8.90 12.87
N THR A 20 5.34 -8.12 11.80
CA THR A 20 5.27 -6.65 11.89
C THR A 20 3.87 -6.18 12.29
N ALA A 21 2.81 -6.80 11.78
CA ALA A 21 1.41 -6.50 12.12
C ALA A 21 1.15 -6.68 13.61
N GLN A 22 1.66 -7.75 14.22
CA GLN A 22 1.56 -7.97 15.67
C GLN A 22 2.25 -6.87 16.49
N MET A 23 3.39 -6.35 16.01
CA MET A 23 4.10 -5.25 16.67
C MET A 23 3.30 -3.95 16.53
N VAL A 24 2.85 -3.61 15.31
CA VAL A 24 2.03 -2.42 15.05
C VAL A 24 0.74 -2.45 15.88
N TRP A 25 0.07 -3.61 15.96
CA TRP A 25 -1.13 -3.79 16.77
C TRP A 25 -0.89 -3.48 18.25
N LYS A 26 0.24 -3.95 18.82
CA LYS A 26 0.61 -3.66 20.21
C LYS A 26 0.87 -2.18 20.47
N VAL A 27 1.42 -1.46 19.49
CA VAL A 27 1.71 -0.02 19.60
C VAL A 27 0.43 0.81 19.49
N LEU A 28 -0.43 0.48 18.53
CA LEU A 28 -1.62 1.28 18.24
C LEU A 28 -2.81 0.94 19.14
N GLY A 29 -2.94 -0.31 19.56
CA GLY A 29 -4.08 -0.78 20.35
C GLY A 29 -5.41 -0.49 19.64
N GLU A 30 -6.35 0.12 20.37
CA GLU A 30 -7.70 0.42 19.88
C GLU A 30 -7.75 1.42 18.71
N LEU A 31 -6.68 2.17 18.45
CA LEU A 31 -6.61 3.04 17.26
C LEU A 31 -6.59 2.22 15.96
N ALA A 32 -6.08 0.99 15.98
CA ALA A 32 -6.06 0.12 14.81
C ALA A 32 -7.31 -0.76 14.79
N GLN A 33 -8.30 -0.43 13.96
CA GLN A 33 -9.48 -1.28 13.76
C GLN A 33 -9.14 -2.58 13.01
N ARG A 34 -8.16 -2.49 12.10
CA ARG A 34 -7.62 -3.61 11.32
C ARG A 34 -6.24 -3.27 10.78
N ILE A 35 -5.45 -4.30 10.52
CA ILE A 35 -4.14 -4.21 9.88
C ILE A 35 -4.10 -5.21 8.73
N ASP A 36 -3.84 -4.73 7.53
CA ASP A 36 -3.86 -5.52 6.30
C ASP A 36 -2.52 -5.49 5.59
N HIS A 37 -2.10 -6.64 5.07
CA HIS A 37 -1.01 -6.70 4.10
C HIS A 37 -1.56 -6.19 2.77
N ILE A 38 -0.95 -5.16 2.22
CA ILE A 38 -1.33 -4.56 0.94
C ILE A 38 -0.12 -4.49 -0.01
N GLY A 39 -0.30 -3.88 -1.17
CA GLY A 39 0.78 -3.72 -2.15
C GLY A 39 1.23 -5.04 -2.75
N SER A 40 2.32 -4.99 -3.51
CA SER A 40 2.71 -6.13 -4.35
C SER A 40 3.21 -7.35 -3.57
N THR A 41 3.81 -7.14 -2.40
CA THR A 41 4.32 -8.25 -1.56
C THR A 41 3.20 -9.08 -0.92
N SER A 42 1.96 -8.58 -0.95
CA SER A 42 0.77 -9.29 -0.49
C SER A 42 0.14 -10.20 -1.55
N VAL A 43 0.61 -10.15 -2.82
CA VAL A 43 0.07 -10.94 -3.93
C VAL A 43 1.01 -12.13 -4.20
N PRO A 44 0.56 -13.38 -3.98
CA PRO A 44 1.38 -14.56 -4.25
C PRO A 44 1.90 -14.58 -5.69
N GLY A 45 3.19 -14.87 -5.87
CA GLY A 45 3.81 -14.97 -7.19
C GLY A 45 4.09 -13.64 -7.91
N LEU A 46 3.78 -12.48 -7.32
CA LEU A 46 4.02 -11.17 -7.94
C LEU A 46 5.42 -10.61 -7.61
N PRO A 47 6.31 -10.39 -8.59
CA PRO A 47 7.59 -9.71 -8.37
C PRO A 47 7.40 -8.29 -7.82
N ALA A 48 8.22 -7.86 -6.86
CA ALA A 48 8.03 -6.59 -6.16
C ALA A 48 9.36 -5.96 -5.74
N LYS A 49 9.32 -4.68 -5.32
CA LYS A 49 10.39 -4.16 -4.46
C LYS A 49 10.31 -4.91 -3.13
N ASP A 50 11.45 -5.23 -2.54
CA ASP A 50 11.47 -5.90 -1.24
C ASP A 50 11.17 -4.91 -0.10
N ILE A 51 9.94 -4.39 -0.09
CA ILE A 51 9.37 -3.47 0.88
C ILE A 51 7.95 -3.97 1.16
N LEU A 52 7.60 -4.20 2.43
CA LEU A 52 6.22 -4.51 2.79
C LEU A 52 5.39 -3.24 2.78
N ASP A 53 4.21 -3.28 2.18
CA ASP A 53 3.21 -2.23 2.33
C ASP A 53 2.12 -2.75 3.27
N MET A 54 1.81 -1.98 4.30
CA MET A 54 0.81 -2.32 5.32
C MET A 54 -0.21 -1.21 5.42
N GLN A 55 -1.47 -1.56 5.66
CA GLN A 55 -2.53 -0.60 5.93
C GLN A 55 -3.07 -0.80 7.33
N VAL A 56 -3.00 0.25 8.15
CA VAL A 56 -3.82 0.40 9.35
C VAL A 56 -5.07 1.17 8.98
N THR A 57 -6.23 0.66 9.38
CA THR A 57 -7.49 1.42 9.30
C THR A 57 -7.81 1.99 10.68
N VAL A 58 -8.00 3.31 10.76
CA VAL A 58 -8.48 4.03 11.95
C VAL A 58 -9.95 4.41 11.79
N ALA A 59 -10.64 4.70 12.88
CA ALA A 59 -12.09 4.97 12.85
C ALA A 59 -12.42 6.33 12.24
N ALA A 60 -11.58 7.34 12.51
CA ALA A 60 -11.85 8.73 12.12
C ALA A 60 -10.59 9.48 11.69
N GLU A 61 -10.77 10.56 10.93
CA GLU A 61 -9.66 11.43 10.49
C GLU A 61 -8.87 12.01 11.67
N SER A 62 -9.56 12.35 12.76
CA SER A 62 -8.95 12.89 13.98
C SER A 62 -7.96 11.93 14.64
N GLU A 63 -8.00 10.64 14.31
CA GLU A 63 -7.11 9.62 14.86
C GLU A 63 -5.84 9.42 14.02
N LEU A 64 -5.77 9.98 12.81
CA LEU A 64 -4.63 9.79 11.90
C LEU A 64 -3.33 10.29 12.54
N ASP A 65 -3.34 11.50 13.09
CA ASP A 65 -2.16 12.10 13.72
C ASP A 65 -1.78 11.35 15.00
N ALA A 66 -2.76 11.02 15.86
CA ALA A 66 -2.51 10.25 17.07
C ALA A 66 -1.89 8.86 16.76
N ALA A 67 -2.36 8.17 15.72
CA ALA A 67 -1.80 6.88 15.31
C ALA A 67 -0.38 7.04 14.75
N ALA A 68 -0.14 8.06 13.92
CA ALA A 68 1.19 8.34 13.40
C ALA A 68 2.18 8.70 14.51
N GLU A 69 1.78 9.54 15.46
CA GLU A 69 2.58 9.95 16.62
C GLU A 69 2.95 8.75 17.51
N ARG A 70 2.01 7.82 17.76
CA ARG A 70 2.33 6.58 18.50
C ARG A 70 3.37 5.72 17.79
N MET A 71 3.30 5.62 16.46
CA MET A 71 4.32 4.89 15.69
C MET A 71 5.68 5.60 15.73
N VAL A 72 5.69 6.93 15.66
CA VAL A 72 6.92 7.73 15.81
C VAL A 72 7.53 7.53 17.19
N ALA A 73 6.72 7.54 18.25
CA ALA A 73 7.18 7.21 19.60
C ALA A 73 7.72 5.77 19.72
N ALA A 74 7.26 4.85 18.87
CA ALA A 74 7.79 3.49 18.72
C ALA A 74 8.98 3.40 17.73
N ASN A 75 9.61 4.53 17.43
CA ASN A 75 10.83 4.65 16.62
C ASN A 75 10.63 4.35 15.12
N TRP A 76 9.46 4.73 14.58
CA TRP A 76 9.20 4.79 13.14
C TRP A 76 9.37 6.21 12.61
N ASP A 77 9.71 6.34 11.32
CA ASP A 77 9.94 7.63 10.69
C ASP A 77 8.67 8.15 9.99
N PHE A 78 8.21 9.34 10.36
CA PHE A 78 7.11 10.00 9.68
C PHE A 78 7.51 10.52 8.30
N ARG A 79 6.64 10.35 7.30
CA ARG A 79 6.81 10.87 5.94
C ARG A 79 5.87 12.07 5.70
N PRO A 80 6.30 13.30 6.01
CA PRO A 80 5.42 14.48 5.93
C PRO A 80 4.97 14.81 4.50
N GLY A 81 5.75 14.44 3.48
CA GLY A 81 5.39 14.67 2.08
C GLY A 81 4.34 13.70 1.51
N ALA A 82 3.90 12.69 2.27
CA ALA A 82 3.02 11.62 1.79
C ALA A 82 1.70 11.56 2.58
N GLN A 83 1.06 12.72 2.75
CA GLN A 83 -0.21 12.87 3.49
C GLN A 83 -1.46 12.64 2.64
N ARG A 84 -1.30 12.43 1.33
CA ARG A 84 -2.38 12.09 0.40
C ARG A 84 -1.94 10.96 -0.53
N ASP A 85 -2.91 10.15 -0.95
CA ASP A 85 -2.76 9.20 -2.06
C ASP A 85 -3.13 9.86 -3.39
N HIS A 86 -2.64 9.31 -4.50
CA HIS A 86 -3.08 9.66 -5.85
C HIS A 86 -4.57 9.30 -6.04
N PRO A 87 -5.43 10.23 -6.47
CA PRO A 87 -6.82 9.93 -6.77
C PRO A 87 -6.94 9.24 -8.13
N VAL A 88 -7.64 8.10 -8.16
CA VAL A 88 -7.92 7.38 -9.40
C VAL A 88 -8.97 8.16 -10.23
N PRO A 89 -8.77 8.34 -11.55
CA PRO A 89 -9.76 8.97 -12.41
C PRO A 89 -11.14 8.30 -12.31
N GLY A 90 -12.20 9.11 -12.14
CA GLY A 90 -13.58 8.63 -12.03
C GLY A 90 -14.00 8.13 -10.64
N LEU A 91 -13.11 8.16 -9.66
CA LEU A 91 -13.45 7.98 -8.23
C LEU A 91 -13.63 9.35 -7.55
N PRO A 92 -14.10 9.40 -6.29
CA PRO A 92 -14.39 10.67 -5.62
C PRO A 92 -13.23 11.67 -5.68
N GLU A 93 -13.50 12.86 -6.22
CA GLU A 93 -12.53 13.96 -6.33
C GLU A 93 -12.30 14.70 -5.00
N ASP A 94 -13.17 14.46 -4.02
CA ASP A 94 -13.04 15.00 -2.66
C ASP A 94 -11.71 14.57 -2.03
N GLU A 95 -10.83 15.55 -1.81
CA GLU A 95 -9.50 15.32 -1.24
C GLU A 95 -9.54 14.59 0.11
N HIS A 96 -10.60 14.76 0.90
CA HIS A 96 -10.73 14.08 2.19
C HIS A 96 -10.73 12.56 2.02
N GLN A 97 -11.20 12.02 0.90
CA GLN A 97 -11.21 10.58 0.59
C GLN A 97 -9.80 9.99 0.40
N TRP A 98 -8.79 10.85 0.24
CA TRP A 98 -7.42 10.46 -0.10
C TRP A 98 -6.40 10.86 0.97
N VAL A 99 -6.82 11.55 2.04
CA VAL A 99 -5.96 11.88 3.18
C VAL A 99 -5.51 10.61 3.90
N LYS A 100 -4.22 10.55 4.23
CA LYS A 100 -3.57 9.48 4.99
C LYS A 100 -2.44 10.02 5.86
N ARG A 101 -1.83 9.13 6.62
CA ARG A 101 -0.47 9.28 7.14
C ARG A 101 0.39 8.12 6.65
N LEU A 102 1.67 8.40 6.43
CA LEU A 102 2.66 7.39 6.10
C LEU A 102 3.79 7.45 7.12
N VAL A 103 3.99 6.35 7.82
CA VAL A 103 5.19 6.12 8.62
C VAL A 103 5.96 4.96 8.01
N VAL A 104 7.28 4.99 8.10
CA VAL A 104 8.11 3.92 7.57
C VAL A 104 9.00 3.36 8.66
N GLU A 105 9.27 2.07 8.58
CA GLU A 105 10.20 1.44 9.50
C GLU A 105 11.64 1.90 9.17
N PRO A 106 12.48 2.23 10.17
CA PRO A 106 13.83 2.71 9.92
C PRO A 106 14.68 1.63 9.23
N MET A 107 15.64 2.09 8.41
CA MET A 107 16.36 1.26 7.43
C MET A 107 17.17 0.08 8.02
N TYR A 108 17.45 0.08 9.32
CA TYR A 108 18.17 -1.02 10.00
C TYR A 108 17.26 -2.18 10.43
N ARG A 109 15.95 -2.09 10.19
CA ARG A 109 14.97 -3.17 10.38
C ARG A 109 14.41 -3.64 9.04
N ARG A 110 13.28 -4.34 9.05
CA ARG A 110 12.56 -4.69 7.82
C ARG A 110 12.10 -3.40 7.15
N ARG A 111 12.12 -3.35 5.81
CA ARG A 111 11.59 -2.18 5.08
C ARG A 111 10.08 -2.29 5.01
N VAL A 112 9.39 -1.38 5.69
CA VAL A 112 7.92 -1.36 5.74
C VAL A 112 7.41 0.06 5.51
N ASN A 113 6.43 0.19 4.63
CA ASN A 113 5.58 1.36 4.49
C ASN A 113 4.27 1.09 5.23
N LEU A 114 3.98 1.85 6.29
CA LEU A 114 2.74 1.74 7.04
C LEU A 114 1.82 2.91 6.70
N HIS A 115 0.81 2.62 5.89
CA HIS A 115 -0.25 3.54 5.50
C HIS A 115 -1.33 3.54 6.57
N ILE A 116 -1.62 4.70 7.13
CA ILE A 116 -2.71 4.89 8.10
C ILE A 116 -3.82 5.62 7.37
N ARG A 117 -4.97 4.95 7.23
CA ARG A 117 -6.13 5.43 6.46
C ARG A 117 -7.40 5.33 7.27
N VAL A 118 -8.40 6.14 6.93
CA VAL A 118 -9.68 6.17 7.66
C VAL A 118 -10.63 5.13 7.08
N ALA A 119 -11.39 4.46 7.95
CA ALA A 119 -12.42 3.51 7.56
C ALA A 119 -13.40 4.09 6.53
N GLY A 120 -13.71 3.29 5.50
CA GLY A 120 -14.68 3.64 4.47
C GLY A 120 -14.23 4.64 3.41
N ARG A 121 -13.02 5.21 3.51
CA ARG A 121 -12.49 6.13 2.50
C ARG A 121 -12.04 5.43 1.23
N ALA A 122 -12.07 6.15 0.11
CA ALA A 122 -11.65 5.65 -1.19
C ALA A 122 -10.24 5.05 -1.15
N ASN A 123 -9.28 5.73 -0.50
CA ASN A 123 -7.90 5.23 -0.41
C ASN A 123 -7.74 3.96 0.45
N GLN A 124 -8.59 3.77 1.47
CA GLN A 124 -8.61 2.59 2.33
C GLN A 124 -9.11 1.38 1.54
N ARG A 125 -10.21 1.57 0.81
CA ARG A 125 -10.76 0.56 -0.10
C ARG A 125 -9.78 0.24 -1.22
N TYR A 126 -9.18 1.26 -1.81
CA TYR A 126 -8.31 1.13 -2.98
C TYR A 126 -7.22 0.09 -2.78
N ALA A 127 -6.47 0.19 -1.69
CA ALA A 127 -5.35 -0.69 -1.45
C ALA A 127 -5.76 -2.16 -1.23
N LEU A 128 -6.92 -2.39 -0.62
CA LEU A 128 -7.47 -3.72 -0.36
C LEU A 128 -8.03 -4.34 -1.64
N LEU A 129 -8.82 -3.58 -2.39
CA LEU A 129 -9.41 -4.03 -3.65
C LEU A 129 -8.32 -4.36 -4.66
N PHE A 130 -7.33 -3.47 -4.81
CA PHE A 130 -6.23 -3.69 -5.74
C PHE A 130 -5.49 -5.00 -5.45
N ARG A 131 -5.20 -5.28 -4.17
CA ARG A 131 -4.61 -6.56 -3.75
C ARG A 131 -5.49 -7.75 -4.11
N ASP A 132 -6.76 -7.73 -3.70
CA ASP A 132 -7.65 -8.88 -3.82
C ASP A 132 -8.03 -9.16 -5.28
N TYR A 133 -8.14 -8.11 -6.09
CA TYR A 133 -8.27 -8.22 -7.53
C TYR A 133 -7.06 -8.90 -8.15
N LEU A 134 -5.84 -8.47 -7.83
CA LEU A 134 -4.63 -9.12 -8.35
C LEU A 134 -4.47 -10.57 -7.86
N ARG A 135 -4.92 -10.90 -6.65
CA ARG A 135 -4.94 -12.29 -6.14
C ARG A 135 -5.92 -13.18 -6.91
N SER A 136 -7.01 -12.63 -7.43
CA SER A 136 -8.02 -13.35 -8.21
C SER A 136 -7.76 -13.32 -9.73
N HIS A 137 -6.86 -12.46 -10.20
CA HIS A 137 -6.55 -12.27 -11.63
C HIS A 137 -5.04 -12.47 -11.88
N PRO A 138 -4.56 -13.73 -11.90
CA PRO A 138 -3.13 -14.04 -12.03
C PRO A 138 -2.51 -13.49 -13.31
N ASP A 139 -3.25 -13.45 -14.43
CA ASP A 139 -2.76 -12.89 -15.70
C ASP A 139 -2.53 -11.38 -15.59
N THR A 140 -3.43 -10.64 -14.92
CA THR A 140 -3.24 -9.22 -14.63
C THR A 140 -2.06 -8.99 -13.69
N ALA A 141 -1.90 -9.84 -12.66
CA ALA A 141 -0.74 -9.78 -11.77
C ALA A 141 0.57 -10.03 -12.54
N GLN A 142 0.61 -11.01 -13.44
CA GLN A 142 1.77 -11.27 -14.29
C GLN A 142 2.13 -10.06 -15.17
N ALA A 143 1.14 -9.48 -15.86
CA ALA A 143 1.33 -8.31 -16.70
C ALA A 143 1.84 -7.10 -15.88
N TYR A 144 1.27 -6.86 -14.70
CA TYR A 144 1.71 -5.82 -13.79
C TYR A 144 3.14 -6.06 -13.27
N GLY A 145 3.50 -7.32 -12.99
CA GLY A 145 4.85 -7.73 -12.63
C GLY A 145 5.86 -7.42 -13.73
N GLU A 146 5.53 -7.73 -14.98
CA GLU A 146 6.37 -7.44 -16.14
C GLU A 146 6.55 -5.94 -16.38
N PHE A 147 5.46 -5.17 -16.29
CA PHE A 147 5.53 -3.71 -16.35
C PHE A 147 6.50 -3.16 -15.31
N LYS A 148 6.39 -3.58 -14.03
CA LYS A 148 7.28 -3.11 -12.97
C LYS A 148 8.74 -3.44 -13.23
N ARG A 149 9.05 -4.62 -13.79
CA ARG A 149 10.42 -5.00 -14.16
C ARG A 149 10.98 -4.09 -15.25
N ARG A 150 10.20 -3.82 -16.30
CA ARG A 150 10.60 -2.93 -17.39
C ARG A 150 10.74 -1.49 -16.92
N ALA A 151 9.76 -0.99 -16.17
CA ALA A 151 9.78 0.34 -15.60
C ALA A 151 11.02 0.54 -14.72
N ALA A 152 11.36 -0.42 -13.86
CA ALA A 152 12.52 -0.33 -12.98
C ALA A 152 13.88 -0.26 -13.70
N ALA A 153 13.94 -0.62 -14.99
CA ALA A 153 15.14 -0.50 -15.82
C ALA A 153 15.28 0.87 -16.49
N LEU A 154 14.27 1.74 -16.39
CA LEU A 154 14.32 3.09 -16.93
C LEU A 154 15.18 4.01 -16.04
N PRO A 155 15.84 5.03 -16.62
CA PRO A 155 16.55 6.03 -15.84
C PRO A 155 15.54 6.91 -15.11
N PHE A 156 15.60 6.91 -13.77
CA PHE A 156 14.88 7.86 -12.92
C PHE A 156 15.86 8.66 -12.07
N ASP A 157 15.55 9.92 -11.84
CA ASP A 157 16.32 10.79 -10.96
C ASP A 157 16.04 10.45 -9.50
N ASN A 158 14.79 10.07 -9.19
CA ASN A 158 14.38 9.69 -7.86
C ASN A 158 13.29 8.59 -7.86
N VAL A 159 12.95 8.08 -6.66
CA VAL A 159 11.96 6.99 -6.50
C VAL A 159 10.52 7.45 -6.76
N GLY A 160 10.25 8.75 -6.64
CA GLY A 160 8.96 9.38 -6.95
C GLY A 160 8.63 9.29 -8.44
N ASP A 161 9.59 9.55 -9.33
CA ASP A 161 9.37 9.46 -10.78
C ASP A 161 8.88 8.06 -11.22
N TYR A 162 9.35 7.01 -10.54
CA TYR A 162 8.87 5.65 -10.75
C TYR A 162 7.46 5.42 -10.20
N ALA A 163 7.10 6.07 -9.09
CA ALA A 163 5.74 6.01 -8.56
C ALA A 163 4.77 6.69 -9.53
N ASP A 164 5.11 7.89 -10.00
CA ASP A 164 4.30 8.67 -10.94
C ASP A 164 4.10 7.93 -12.27
N LEU A 165 5.13 7.25 -12.79
CA LEU A 165 5.00 6.41 -13.99
C LEU A 165 4.02 5.24 -13.77
N LYS A 166 3.93 4.72 -12.55
CA LYS A 166 3.07 3.58 -12.23
C LYS A 166 1.61 3.96 -12.05
N ASP A 167 1.33 5.15 -11.57
CA ASP A 167 -0.03 5.53 -11.15
C ASP A 167 -1.07 5.30 -12.27
N PRO A 168 -0.85 5.74 -13.53
CA PRO A 168 -1.80 5.45 -14.61
C PRO A 168 -2.01 3.95 -14.89
N VAL A 169 -0.97 3.11 -14.69
CA VAL A 169 -1.11 1.66 -14.86
C VAL A 169 -1.89 1.06 -13.69
N CYS A 170 -1.66 1.55 -12.48
CA CYS A 170 -2.46 1.15 -11.32
C CYS A 170 -3.93 1.55 -11.50
N ASP A 171 -4.20 2.73 -12.05
CA ASP A 171 -5.56 3.19 -12.38
C ASP A 171 -6.24 2.26 -13.40
N LEU A 172 -5.55 1.92 -14.49
CA LEU A 172 -6.05 0.99 -15.50
C LEU A 172 -6.32 -0.42 -14.97
N ILE A 173 -5.66 -0.84 -13.88
CA ILE A 173 -5.95 -2.09 -13.18
C ILE A 173 -7.10 -1.90 -12.19
N TYR A 174 -7.20 -0.74 -11.55
CA TYR A 174 -8.20 -0.48 -10.52
C TYR A 174 -9.61 -0.32 -11.08
N LEU A 175 -9.76 0.31 -12.24
CA LEU A 175 -11.06 0.48 -12.90
C LEU A 175 -11.80 -0.87 -13.12
N PRO A 176 -11.19 -1.90 -13.74
CA PRO A 176 -11.84 -3.21 -13.84
C PRO A 176 -11.94 -3.94 -12.48
N ALA A 177 -11.11 -3.59 -11.49
CA ALA A 177 -11.24 -4.12 -10.14
C ALA A 177 -12.55 -3.68 -9.47
N GLU A 178 -13.00 -2.44 -9.69
CA GLU A 178 -14.30 -1.96 -9.21
C GLU A 178 -15.46 -2.73 -9.86
N GLU A 179 -15.39 -2.98 -11.17
CA GLU A 179 -16.39 -3.81 -11.86
C GLU A 179 -16.40 -5.26 -11.35
N TRP A 180 -15.22 -5.81 -11.07
CA TRP A 180 -15.11 -7.13 -10.45
C TRP A 180 -15.71 -7.14 -9.05
N ALA A 181 -15.42 -6.13 -8.23
CA ALA A 181 -15.93 -6.04 -6.87
C ALA A 181 -17.46 -6.04 -6.84
N ALA A 182 -18.09 -5.26 -7.73
CA ALA A 182 -19.54 -5.22 -7.85
C ALA A 182 -20.13 -6.60 -8.24
N ARG A 183 -19.52 -7.29 -9.20
CA ARG A 183 -19.97 -8.62 -9.67
C ARG A 183 -19.74 -9.73 -8.66
N ALA A 184 -18.63 -9.68 -7.93
CA ALA A 184 -18.23 -10.70 -6.96
C ALA A 184 -18.84 -10.47 -5.57
N GLY A 185 -19.54 -9.36 -5.34
CA GLY A 185 -19.99 -8.96 -4.01
C GLY A 185 -18.84 -8.69 -3.04
N TRP A 186 -17.71 -8.21 -3.55
CA TRP A 186 -16.54 -7.89 -2.73
C TRP A 186 -16.80 -6.66 -1.88
N ALA A 187 -16.47 -6.77 -0.59
CA ALA A 187 -16.51 -5.69 0.38
C ALA A 187 -15.23 -5.70 1.22
N VAL A 188 -14.93 -4.54 1.81
CA VAL A 188 -13.80 -4.34 2.72
C VAL A 188 -13.99 -5.13 4.00
#